data_AF-A0A090X4P9-F1
#
_entry.id   AF-A0A090X4P9-F1
#
_cell.length_a   1.000
_cell.length_b   1.000
_cell.length_c   1.000
_cell.angle_alpha   90.00
_cell.angle_beta   90.00
_cell.angle_gamma   90.00
#
_symmetry.space_group_name_H-M   'P 1'
#
loop_
_entity.id
_entity.type
_entity.pdbx_description
1 polymer ?
#
loop_
_entity_poly.entity_id
_entity_poly.type
_entity_poly.pdbx_seq_one_letter_code
_entity_poly.pdbx_strand_id
1 'polypeptide(L)'
;MNWKNTYLLSITVIILTVVASIITNYQYGFTPPNLIGNTLTFIKLFIFFSFINILNKSITAKAIKKYLRPLEYALYIFITLNIIAVVTLTFQLITRPDLFAHFQIIISYALQIFTIYLAINAFYLRKKILGKYNAVQKINYTPTDVNALKTKTYNTIDDRLSLCKRCVNKAFDSKTGLICGLDNAKPSFDTYCTDFIVNEAETERIDKTEAIEKPGFFGSWKGALVMSILGFARFAMRGLDDPFGVVFLALGLGWLVIVLTSRKSN
;
A
#
# COMPACT_ATOMS: atom_id res chain seq x y z
N MET A 1 17.86 2.08 -10.18
CA MET A 1 17.99 3.53 -10.47
C MET A 1 17.94 4.35 -9.19
N ASN A 2 18.54 5.54 -9.17
CA ASN A 2 18.34 6.53 -8.10
C ASN A 2 16.98 7.26 -8.29
N TRP A 3 16.53 8.03 -7.29
CA TRP A 3 15.27 8.77 -7.39
C TRP A 3 15.28 9.83 -8.48
N LYS A 4 16.38 10.60 -8.62
CA LYS A 4 16.51 11.67 -9.63
C LYS A 4 16.29 11.15 -11.06
N ASN A 5 16.91 10.03 -11.41
CA ASN A 5 16.77 9.42 -12.73
C ASN A 5 15.37 8.83 -12.91
N THR A 6 14.78 8.24 -11.87
CA THR A 6 13.42 7.67 -11.92
C THR A 6 12.37 8.77 -12.14
N TYR A 7 12.51 9.90 -11.46
CA TYR A 7 11.68 11.07 -11.65
C TYR A 7 11.79 11.60 -13.07
N LEU A 8 13.02 11.85 -13.56
CA LEU A 8 13.25 12.40 -14.90
C LEU A 8 12.68 11.48 -16.00
N LEU A 9 12.97 10.18 -15.94
CA LEU A 9 12.43 9.22 -16.91
C LEU A 9 10.90 9.15 -16.85
N SER A 10 10.30 9.26 -15.67
CA SER A 10 8.83 9.30 -15.54
C SER A 10 8.24 10.51 -16.24
N ILE A 11 8.83 11.70 -16.09
CA ILE A 11 8.37 12.91 -16.79
C ILE A 11 8.54 12.75 -18.31
N THR A 12 9.69 12.26 -18.77
CA THR A 12 9.94 12.04 -20.20
C THR A 12 8.91 11.10 -20.82
N VAL A 13 8.57 10.01 -20.14
CA VAL A 13 7.61 9.00 -20.65
C VAL A 13 6.20 9.54 -20.67
N ILE A 14 5.82 10.34 -19.68
CA ILE A 14 4.53 11.03 -19.68
C ILE A 14 4.43 11.92 -20.92
N ILE A 15 5.47 12.73 -21.21
CA ILE A 15 5.50 13.60 -22.38
C ILE A 15 5.40 12.78 -23.68
N LEU A 16 6.21 11.73 -23.81
CA LEU A 16 6.18 10.85 -24.99
C LEU A 16 4.81 10.20 -25.20
N THR A 17 4.15 9.80 -24.11
CA THR A 17 2.80 9.21 -24.18
C THR A 17 1.75 10.23 -24.60
N VAL A 18 1.84 11.47 -24.12
CA VAL A 18 0.97 12.57 -24.57
C VAL A 18 1.16 12.84 -26.06
N VAL A 19 2.42 12.95 -26.51
CA VAL A 19 2.74 13.20 -27.92
C VAL A 19 2.23 12.06 -28.81
N ALA A 20 2.49 10.81 -28.45
CA ALA A 20 1.98 9.65 -29.18
C ALA A 20 0.44 9.64 -29.26
N SER A 21 -0.24 10.00 -28.17
CA SER A 21 -1.70 10.08 -28.13
C SER A 21 -2.24 11.17 -29.06
N ILE A 22 -1.58 12.33 -29.14
CA ILE A 22 -1.97 13.43 -30.05
C ILE A 22 -1.77 13.01 -31.51
N ILE A 23 -0.62 12.41 -31.85
CA ILE A 23 -0.34 11.94 -33.22
C ILE A 23 -1.37 10.90 -33.65
N THR A 24 -1.70 9.97 -32.76
CA THR A 24 -2.70 8.93 -33.02
C THR A 24 -4.09 9.54 -33.28
N ASN A 25 -4.50 10.56 -32.52
CA ASN A 25 -5.75 11.28 -32.78
C ASN A 25 -5.77 11.98 -34.14
N TYR A 26 -4.66 12.60 -34.52
CA TYR A 26 -4.55 13.28 -35.81
C TYR A 26 -4.64 12.29 -36.98
N GLN A 27 -4.02 11.12 -36.85
CA GLN A 27 -3.95 10.12 -37.92
C GLN A 27 -5.25 9.32 -38.10
N TYR A 28 -5.96 8.99 -37.01
CA TYR A 28 -7.14 8.11 -37.06
C TYR A 28 -8.47 8.84 -36.81
N GLY A 29 -8.43 10.15 -36.59
CA GLY A 29 -9.60 10.99 -36.34
C GLY A 29 -10.26 10.75 -34.97
N PHE A 30 -11.17 11.67 -34.64
CA PHE A 30 -11.96 11.65 -33.40
C PHE A 30 -13.17 10.73 -33.52
N THR A 31 -12.94 9.42 -33.58
CA THR A 31 -14.03 8.44 -33.47
C THR A 31 -14.41 8.23 -31.99
N PRO A 32 -15.67 7.90 -31.66
CA PRO A 32 -16.10 7.67 -30.28
C PRO A 32 -15.25 6.64 -29.50
N PRO A 33 -14.81 5.50 -30.09
CA PRO A 33 -13.92 4.55 -29.41
C PRO A 33 -12.56 5.17 -29.07
N ASN A 34 -11.99 5.95 -29.98
CA ASN A 34 -10.71 6.64 -29.79
C ASN A 34 -10.82 7.72 -28.70
N LEU A 35 -11.95 8.42 -28.63
CA LEU A 35 -12.19 9.47 -27.64
C LEU A 35 -12.17 8.91 -26.21
N ILE A 36 -12.91 7.83 -25.97
CA ILE A 36 -12.96 7.15 -24.65
C ILE A 36 -11.58 6.62 -24.27
N GLY A 37 -10.88 5.95 -25.19
CA GLY A 37 -9.54 5.43 -24.96
C GLY A 37 -8.53 6.52 -24.59
N ASN A 38 -8.61 7.67 -25.25
CA ASN A 38 -7.74 8.80 -24.99
C ASN A 38 -8.04 9.50 -23.67
N THR A 39 -9.32 9.70 -23.33
CA THR A 39 -9.70 10.24 -22.02
C THR A 39 -9.16 9.38 -20.88
N LEU A 40 -9.29 8.04 -20.98
CA LEU A 40 -8.73 7.13 -19.99
C LEU A 40 -7.21 7.20 -19.91
N THR A 41 -6.53 7.36 -21.05
CA THR A 41 -5.07 7.54 -21.12
C THR A 41 -4.64 8.82 -20.41
N PHE A 42 -5.32 9.95 -20.63
CA PHE A 42 -5.00 11.21 -19.95
C PHE A 42 -5.27 11.13 -18.44
N ILE A 43 -6.36 10.49 -18.00
CA ILE A 43 -6.64 10.27 -16.57
C ILE A 43 -5.51 9.46 -15.91
N LYS A 44 -5.07 8.37 -16.56
CA LYS A 44 -3.95 7.54 -16.10
C LYS A 44 -2.67 8.36 -15.94
N LEU A 45 -2.33 9.15 -16.97
CA LEU A 45 -1.13 9.98 -16.97
C LEU A 45 -1.18 11.07 -15.90
N PHE A 46 -2.35 11.70 -15.70
CA PHE A 46 -2.53 12.71 -14.67
C PHE A 46 -2.30 12.14 -13.26
N ILE A 47 -2.79 10.93 -13.00
CA ILE A 47 -2.64 10.28 -11.70
C ILE A 47 -1.20 9.83 -11.48
N PHE A 48 -0.56 9.27 -12.50
CA PHE A 48 0.85 8.92 -12.45
C PHE A 48 1.74 10.14 -12.22
N PHE A 49 1.51 11.23 -12.96
CA PHE A 49 2.21 12.51 -12.77
C PHE A 49 2.02 13.05 -11.35
N SER A 50 0.78 13.08 -10.86
CA SER A 50 0.45 13.57 -9.52
C SER A 50 1.17 12.77 -8.44
N PHE A 51 1.20 11.44 -8.57
CA PHE A 51 1.93 10.56 -7.67
C PHE A 51 3.43 10.86 -7.68
N ILE A 52 4.07 10.90 -8.86
CA ILE A 52 5.52 11.14 -8.99
C ILE A 52 5.91 12.51 -8.43
N ASN A 53 5.11 13.55 -8.68
CA ASN A 53 5.35 14.90 -8.17
C ASN A 53 5.20 14.97 -6.64
N ILE A 54 4.16 14.35 -6.07
CA ILE A 54 3.97 14.32 -4.61
C ILE A 54 5.02 13.47 -3.93
N LEU A 55 5.44 12.37 -4.54
CA LEU A 55 6.55 11.55 -4.05
C LEU A 55 7.86 12.34 -4.05
N ASN A 56 8.14 13.11 -5.11
CA ASN A 56 9.30 14.00 -5.16
C ASN A 56 9.28 15.01 -4.00
N LYS A 57 8.14 15.70 -3.82
CA LYS A 57 7.94 16.64 -2.71
C LYS A 57 8.13 15.98 -1.35
N SER A 58 7.67 14.73 -1.19
CA SER A 58 7.78 13.98 0.07
C SER A 58 9.23 13.56 0.35
N ILE A 59 9.98 13.16 -0.69
CA ILE A 59 11.39 12.81 -0.58
C ILE A 59 12.24 14.05 -0.26
N THR A 60 12.03 15.16 -0.95
CA THR A 60 12.76 16.43 -0.68
C THR A 60 12.46 16.98 0.71
N ALA A 61 11.20 16.92 1.16
CA ALA A 61 10.80 17.37 2.48
C ALA A 61 11.14 16.37 3.60
N LYS A 62 11.65 15.17 3.27
CA LYS A 62 11.90 14.06 4.20
C LYS A 62 10.69 13.72 5.10
N ALA A 63 9.48 13.94 4.60
CA ALA A 63 8.24 13.78 5.36
C ALA A 63 7.14 13.20 4.47
N ILE A 64 6.31 12.32 5.02
CA ILE A 64 5.22 11.68 4.28
C ILE A 64 4.04 12.66 4.18
N LYS A 65 3.71 13.10 2.97
CA LYS A 65 2.54 13.97 2.74
C LYS A 65 1.22 13.19 2.76
N LYS A 66 0.15 13.85 3.25
CA LYS A 66 -1.21 13.29 3.43
C LYS A 66 -1.76 12.59 2.18
N TYR A 67 -1.54 13.17 0.99
CA TYR A 67 -2.09 12.67 -0.27
C TYR A 67 -1.28 11.53 -0.92
N LEU A 68 -0.14 11.14 -0.35
CA LEU A 68 0.71 10.12 -0.97
C LEU A 68 0.02 8.74 -0.99
N ARG A 69 -0.56 8.31 0.13
CA ARG A 69 -1.25 7.00 0.24
C ARG A 69 -2.45 6.84 -0.70
N PRO A 70 -3.41 7.79 -0.79
CA PRO A 70 -4.53 7.62 -1.72
C PRO A 70 -4.07 7.57 -3.19
N LEU A 71 -3.03 8.33 -3.57
CA LEU A 71 -2.45 8.26 -4.91
C LEU A 71 -1.76 6.93 -5.21
N GLU A 72 -1.15 6.30 -4.20
CA GLU A 72 -0.59 4.94 -4.34
C GLU A 72 -1.69 3.93 -4.68
N TYR A 73 -2.83 3.96 -3.97
CA TYR A 73 -3.97 3.10 -4.26
C TYR A 73 -4.55 3.35 -5.66
N ALA A 74 -4.72 4.61 -6.05
CA ALA A 74 -5.16 4.94 -7.39
C ALA A 74 -4.18 4.39 -8.45
N LEU A 75 -2.88 4.55 -8.24
CA LEU A 75 -1.86 4.07 -9.17
C LEU A 75 -1.82 2.54 -9.28
N TYR A 76 -2.08 1.80 -8.19
CA TYR A 76 -2.20 0.33 -8.26
C TYR A 76 -3.29 -0.12 -9.24
N ILE A 77 -4.47 0.50 -9.18
CA ILE A 77 -5.58 0.20 -10.08
C ILE A 77 -5.15 0.40 -11.54
N PHE A 78 -4.45 1.50 -11.84
CA PHE A 78 -4.00 1.77 -13.21
C PHE A 78 -2.89 0.85 -13.69
N ILE A 79 -1.97 0.44 -12.82
CA ILE A 79 -0.97 -0.57 -13.19
C ILE A 79 -1.66 -1.87 -13.58
N THR A 80 -2.63 -2.33 -12.80
CA THR A 80 -3.42 -3.52 -13.13
C THR A 80 -4.11 -3.37 -14.50
N LEU A 81 -4.74 -2.23 -14.75
CA LEU A 81 -5.38 -1.95 -16.05
C LEU A 81 -4.38 -1.92 -17.21
N ASN A 82 -3.18 -1.37 -17.00
CA ASN A 82 -2.13 -1.36 -18.03
C ASN A 82 -1.54 -2.75 -18.28
N ILE A 83 -1.41 -3.59 -17.24
CA ILE A 83 -1.00 -5.00 -17.41
C ILE A 83 -2.03 -5.74 -18.27
N ILE A 84 -3.33 -5.57 -17.99
CA ILE A 84 -4.40 -6.18 -18.79
C ILE A 84 -4.32 -5.70 -20.25
N ALA A 85 -4.11 -4.40 -20.47
CA ALA A 85 -3.98 -3.83 -21.81
C ALA A 85 -2.78 -4.40 -22.57
N VAL A 86 -1.61 -4.51 -21.90
CA VAL A 86 -0.40 -5.13 -22.45
C VAL A 86 -0.68 -6.57 -22.85
N VAL A 87 -1.23 -7.40 -21.95
CA VAL A 87 -1.54 -8.81 -22.23
C VAL A 87 -2.51 -8.96 -23.41
N THR A 88 -3.56 -8.13 -23.44
CA THR A 88 -4.56 -8.15 -24.52
C THR A 88 -3.91 -7.81 -25.86
N LEU A 89 -3.06 -6.78 -25.89
CA LEU A 89 -2.38 -6.36 -27.11
C LEU A 89 -1.34 -7.39 -27.56
N THR A 90 -0.62 -8.04 -26.62
CA THR A 90 0.28 -9.16 -26.96
C THR A 90 -0.48 -10.29 -27.64
N PHE A 91 -1.64 -10.68 -27.10
CA PHE A 91 -2.48 -11.72 -27.70
C PHE A 91 -2.98 -11.32 -29.11
N GLN A 92 -3.36 -10.06 -29.29
CA GLN A 92 -3.76 -9.54 -30.60
C GLN A 92 -2.60 -9.56 -31.60
N LEU A 93 -1.39 -9.19 -31.20
CA LEU A 93 -0.20 -9.23 -32.06
C LEU A 93 0.16 -10.66 -32.49
N ILE A 94 -0.08 -11.66 -31.62
CA ILE A 94 0.13 -13.07 -31.94
C ILE A 94 -0.93 -13.58 -32.94
N THR A 95 -2.19 -13.23 -32.73
CA THR A 95 -3.32 -13.72 -33.55
C THR A 95 -3.47 -12.96 -34.88
N ARG A 96 -2.98 -11.72 -34.95
CA ARG A 96 -3.07 -10.83 -36.10
C ARG A 96 -1.72 -10.15 -36.36
N PRO A 97 -0.79 -10.84 -37.05
CA PRO A 97 0.56 -10.32 -37.30
C PRO A 97 0.58 -9.11 -38.25
N ASP A 98 -0.49 -8.85 -38.98
CA ASP A 98 -0.70 -7.62 -39.77
C ASP A 98 -0.60 -6.35 -38.91
N LEU A 99 -0.95 -6.44 -37.62
CA LEU A 99 -0.86 -5.32 -36.69
C LEU A 99 0.57 -4.80 -36.48
N PHE A 100 1.60 -5.61 -36.75
CA PHE A 100 3.00 -5.16 -36.69
C PHE A 100 3.33 -4.09 -37.75
N ALA A 101 2.57 -4.01 -38.85
CA ALA A 101 2.76 -2.97 -39.87
C ALA A 101 2.40 -1.57 -39.34
N HIS A 102 1.64 -1.48 -38.24
CA HIS A 102 1.25 -0.22 -37.63
C HIS A 102 2.22 0.17 -36.51
N PHE A 103 3.30 0.87 -36.88
CA PHE A 103 4.36 1.26 -35.93
C PHE A 103 3.85 2.01 -34.68
N GLN A 104 2.76 2.75 -34.78
CA GLN A 104 2.12 3.46 -33.66
C GLN A 104 1.63 2.51 -32.55
N ILE A 105 1.18 1.31 -32.92
CA ILE A 105 0.75 0.26 -31.98
C ILE A 105 1.97 -0.21 -31.18
N ILE A 106 3.10 -0.41 -31.84
CA ILE A 106 4.36 -0.85 -31.22
C ILE A 106 4.89 0.22 -30.25
N ILE A 107 4.88 1.49 -30.66
CA ILE A 107 5.27 2.61 -29.80
C ILE A 107 4.37 2.67 -28.56
N SER A 108 3.05 2.60 -28.75
CA SER A 108 2.09 2.65 -27.65
C SER A 108 2.27 1.48 -26.67
N TYR A 109 2.53 0.28 -27.20
CA TYR A 109 2.82 -0.92 -26.42
C TYR A 109 4.10 -0.76 -25.58
N ALA A 110 5.19 -0.28 -26.19
CA ALA A 110 6.44 -0.03 -25.50
C ALA A 110 6.29 1.01 -24.38
N LEU A 111 5.56 2.10 -24.63
CA LEU A 111 5.29 3.13 -23.64
C LEU A 111 4.47 2.61 -22.44
N GLN A 112 3.52 1.71 -22.67
CA GLN A 112 2.76 1.08 -21.59
C GLN A 112 3.66 0.20 -20.70
N ILE A 113 4.49 -0.66 -21.30
CA ILE A 113 5.45 -1.49 -20.56
C ILE A 113 6.39 -0.61 -19.74
N PHE A 114 6.92 0.45 -20.35
CA PHE A 114 7.85 1.34 -19.67
C PHE A 114 7.20 2.11 -18.51
N THR A 115 5.93 2.51 -18.68
CA THR A 115 5.16 3.16 -17.61
C THR A 115 4.95 2.22 -16.42
N ILE A 116 4.62 0.95 -16.67
CA ILE A 116 4.49 -0.08 -15.62
C ILE A 116 5.81 -0.24 -14.87
N TYR A 117 6.91 -0.40 -15.60
CA TYR A 117 8.25 -0.55 -15.04
C TYR A 117 8.62 0.63 -14.12
N LEU A 118 8.42 1.86 -14.59
CA LEU A 118 8.73 3.06 -13.81
C LEU A 118 7.85 3.19 -12.58
N ALA A 119 6.57 2.87 -12.68
CA ALA A 119 5.66 2.92 -11.54
C ALA A 119 6.07 1.92 -10.45
N ILE A 120 6.42 0.68 -10.81
CA ILE A 120 6.95 -0.32 -9.87
C ILE A 120 8.24 0.16 -9.21
N ASN A 121 9.17 0.70 -10.01
CA ASN A 121 10.43 1.23 -9.49
C ASN A 121 10.22 2.43 -8.55
N ALA A 122 9.23 3.29 -8.83
CA ALA A 122 8.85 4.39 -7.95
C ALA A 122 8.28 3.88 -6.60
N PHE A 123 7.45 2.84 -6.60
CA PHE A 123 6.97 2.19 -5.37
C PHE A 123 8.12 1.60 -4.54
N TYR A 124 9.05 0.92 -5.20
CA TYR A 124 10.22 0.36 -4.55
C TYR A 124 11.07 1.45 -3.88
N LEU A 125 11.38 2.52 -4.62
CA LEU A 125 12.16 3.64 -4.09
C LEU A 125 11.44 4.39 -2.97
N ARG A 126 10.12 4.58 -3.09
CA ARG A 126 9.29 5.12 -2.01
C ARG A 126 9.45 4.29 -0.75
N LYS A 127 9.28 2.96 -0.81
CA LYS A 127 9.44 2.08 0.36
C LYS A 127 10.85 2.13 0.93
N LYS A 128 11.87 2.13 0.08
CA LYS A 128 13.29 2.19 0.48
C LYS A 128 13.68 3.51 1.15
N ILE A 129 13.23 4.64 0.60
CA ILE A 129 13.61 5.99 1.04
C ILE A 129 12.67 6.45 2.17
N LEU A 130 11.36 6.51 1.92
CA LEU A 130 10.37 6.98 2.90
C LEU A 130 10.05 5.97 3.99
N GLY A 131 10.30 4.67 3.77
CA GLY A 131 10.18 3.68 4.85
C GLY A 131 11.13 3.96 6.02
N LYS A 132 12.34 4.49 5.74
CA LYS A 132 13.28 4.94 6.77
C LYS A 132 12.78 6.17 7.51
N TYR A 133 12.19 7.14 6.79
CA TYR A 133 11.64 8.34 7.43
C TYR A 133 10.37 8.08 8.23
N ASN A 134 9.51 7.16 7.81
CA ASN A 134 8.35 6.75 8.60
C ASN A 134 8.78 6.08 9.91
N ALA A 135 9.91 5.34 9.88
CA ALA A 135 10.50 4.78 11.09
C ALA A 135 11.07 5.88 12.00
N VAL A 136 11.68 6.93 11.44
CA VAL A 136 12.23 8.08 12.20
C VAL A 136 11.14 9.05 12.70
N GLN A 137 10.08 9.30 11.93
CA GLN A 137 8.92 10.09 12.40
C GLN A 137 8.12 9.35 13.47
N LYS A 138 8.09 8.00 13.43
CA LYS A 138 7.62 7.21 14.58
C LYS A 138 8.51 7.34 15.82
N ILE A 139 9.78 7.74 15.67
CA ILE A 139 10.67 8.08 16.79
C ILE A 139 10.39 9.49 17.32
N ASN A 140 9.94 10.41 16.47
CA ASN A 140 9.40 11.71 16.91
C ASN A 140 7.91 11.59 17.31
N TYR A 141 7.60 10.54 18.07
CA TYR A 141 6.29 10.30 18.64
C TYR A 141 5.85 11.51 19.48
N THR A 142 4.76 12.15 19.07
CA THR A 142 3.96 12.92 20.02
C THR A 142 3.18 11.90 20.83
N PRO A 143 3.31 11.87 22.16
CA PRO A 143 2.60 10.90 22.98
C PRO A 143 1.14 10.88 22.57
N THR A 144 0.61 9.68 22.29
CA THR A 144 -0.83 9.38 22.28
C THR A 144 -1.49 10.33 23.24
N ASP A 145 -2.39 11.15 22.71
CA ASP A 145 -3.10 12.19 23.42
C ASP A 145 -3.32 11.74 24.87
N VAL A 146 -2.56 12.31 25.82
CA VAL A 146 -2.59 11.87 27.23
C VAL A 146 -4.04 11.96 27.75
N ASN A 147 -4.85 12.82 27.12
CA ASN A 147 -6.28 12.96 27.35
C ASN A 147 -7.10 11.73 26.89
N ALA A 148 -6.69 11.03 25.82
CA ALA A 148 -7.29 9.76 25.41
C ALA A 148 -6.99 8.61 26.40
N LEU A 149 -5.82 8.63 27.06
CA LEU A 149 -5.51 7.68 28.15
C LEU A 149 -6.29 8.00 29.43
N LYS A 150 -6.55 9.28 29.71
CA LYS A 150 -7.37 9.72 30.85
C LYS A 150 -8.86 9.37 30.74
N THR A 151 -9.36 9.21 29.51
CA THR A 151 -10.78 8.95 29.23
C THR A 151 -11.12 7.46 29.08
N LYS A 152 -10.12 6.58 29.08
CA LYS A 152 -10.31 5.12 29.01
C LYS A 152 -10.60 4.57 30.41
N THR A 153 -11.61 3.71 30.55
CA THR A 153 -11.92 2.98 31.79
C THR A 153 -11.12 1.66 31.85
N TYR A 154 -10.53 1.34 33.00
CA TYR A 154 -9.65 0.16 33.18
C TYR A 154 -10.30 -0.87 34.10
N ASN A 155 -11.19 -1.68 33.52
CA ASN A 155 -12.04 -2.62 34.27
C ASN A 155 -11.31 -3.90 34.70
N THR A 156 -10.21 -4.26 34.04
CA THR A 156 -9.45 -5.49 34.32
C THR A 156 -8.04 -5.19 34.83
N ILE A 157 -7.43 -6.14 35.54
CA ILE A 157 -6.05 -6.01 36.00
C ILE A 157 -5.07 -5.88 34.82
N ASP A 158 -5.33 -6.58 33.71
CA ASP A 158 -4.51 -6.51 32.49
C ASP A 158 -4.61 -5.15 31.81
N ASP A 159 -5.79 -4.54 31.81
CA ASP A 159 -5.99 -3.17 31.34
C ASP A 159 -5.18 -2.20 32.21
N ARG A 160 -5.26 -2.30 33.54
CA ARG A 160 -4.50 -1.44 34.45
C ARG A 160 -2.99 -1.60 34.24
N LEU A 161 -2.52 -2.83 34.09
CA LEU A 161 -1.13 -3.14 33.78
C LEU A 161 -0.71 -2.58 32.40
N SER A 162 -1.60 -2.55 31.41
CA SER A 162 -1.33 -1.96 30.09
C SER A 162 -1.02 -0.46 30.17
N LEU A 163 -1.69 0.26 31.10
CA LEU A 163 -1.37 1.65 31.40
C LEU A 163 -0.03 1.74 32.12
N CYS A 164 0.19 0.94 33.17
CA CYS A 164 1.44 0.95 33.95
C CYS A 164 2.69 0.64 33.11
N LYS A 165 2.59 -0.20 32.07
CA LYS A 165 3.71 -0.49 31.16
C LYS A 165 4.26 0.77 30.47
N ARG A 166 3.41 1.78 30.27
CA ARG A 166 3.69 3.06 29.62
C ARG A 166 4.11 4.15 30.61
N CYS A 167 4.14 3.86 31.92
CA CYS A 167 4.45 4.82 32.97
C CYS A 167 5.97 4.91 33.25
N VAL A 168 6.45 6.09 33.64
CA VAL A 168 7.82 6.31 34.16
C VAL A 168 8.00 5.61 35.51
N ASN A 169 6.95 5.64 36.35
CA ASN A 169 6.96 5.07 37.70
C ASN A 169 6.77 3.54 37.71
N LYS A 170 7.14 2.83 36.64
CA LYS A 170 7.04 1.38 36.62
C LYS A 170 8.23 0.74 37.32
N ALA A 171 7.98 -0.30 38.09
CA ALA A 171 9.00 -1.15 38.69
C ALA A 171 8.68 -2.62 38.43
N PHE A 172 9.69 -3.47 38.53
CA PHE A 172 9.54 -4.91 38.31
C PHE A 172 10.00 -5.64 39.56
N ASP A 173 9.11 -6.46 40.12
CA ASP A 173 9.43 -7.43 41.15
C ASP A 173 9.40 -8.84 40.56
N SER A 174 10.45 -9.59 40.83
CA SER A 174 10.61 -10.99 40.40
C SER A 174 9.49 -11.92 40.86
N LYS A 175 8.81 -11.62 41.97
CA LYS A 175 7.74 -12.46 42.53
C LYS A 175 6.36 -12.06 42.05
N THR A 176 6.08 -10.76 41.97
CA THR A 176 4.73 -10.24 41.71
C THR A 176 4.54 -9.65 40.31
N GLY A 177 5.63 -9.45 39.56
CA GLY A 177 5.63 -8.92 38.20
C GLY A 177 5.75 -7.40 38.15
N LEU A 178 5.02 -6.79 37.21
CA LEU A 178 5.00 -5.33 37.06
C LEU A 178 4.23 -4.69 38.23
N ILE A 179 4.91 -3.79 38.94
CA ILE A 179 4.39 -3.02 40.08
C ILE A 179 4.60 -1.52 39.86
N CYS A 180 3.94 -0.68 40.66
CA CYS A 180 4.22 0.74 40.69
C CYS A 180 5.41 1.02 41.63
N GLY A 181 6.36 1.83 41.16
CA GLY A 181 7.58 2.18 41.90
C GLY A 181 7.37 3.23 42.99
N LEU A 182 6.17 3.82 43.09
CA LEU A 182 5.83 4.78 44.15
C LEU A 182 5.34 4.09 45.42
N ASP A 183 4.51 3.06 45.28
CA ASP A 183 3.85 2.35 46.38
C ASP A 183 4.30 0.90 46.53
N ASN A 184 5.11 0.39 45.60
CA ASN A 184 5.53 -1.01 45.49
C ASN A 184 4.37 -2.01 45.44
N ALA A 185 3.21 -1.57 44.93
CA ALA A 185 2.00 -2.37 44.87
C ALA A 185 1.55 -2.64 43.42
N LYS A 186 0.63 -3.61 43.26
CA LYS A 186 -0.08 -3.83 42.00
C LYS A 186 -1.11 -2.72 41.79
N PRO A 187 -1.40 -2.35 40.53
CA PRO A 187 -2.32 -1.26 40.25
C PRO A 187 -3.75 -1.56 40.73
N SER A 188 -4.26 -0.71 41.62
CA SER A 188 -5.57 -0.85 42.27
C SER A 188 -6.62 0.17 41.79
N PHE A 189 -6.26 1.11 40.90
CA PHE A 189 -7.16 2.17 40.42
C PHE A 189 -8.27 1.63 39.51
N ASP A 190 -9.48 2.21 39.62
CA ASP A 190 -10.65 1.79 38.83
C ASP A 190 -10.83 2.57 37.51
N THR A 191 -10.46 3.86 37.49
CA THR A 191 -10.68 4.74 36.33
C THR A 191 -9.38 5.27 35.73
N TYR A 192 -8.52 5.92 36.50
CA TYR A 192 -7.23 6.42 36.01
C TYR A 192 -6.25 6.58 37.18
N CYS A 193 -4.96 6.36 36.91
CA CYS A 193 -3.90 6.60 37.88
C CYS A 193 -3.50 8.08 37.87
N THR A 194 -3.75 8.80 38.96
CA THR A 194 -3.41 10.23 39.10
C THR A 194 -1.91 10.50 38.99
N ASP A 195 -1.08 9.55 39.40
CA ASP A 195 0.38 9.64 39.38
C ASP A 195 0.99 9.10 38.08
N PHE A 196 0.17 8.88 37.06
CA PHE A 196 0.64 8.44 35.76
C PHE A 196 1.47 9.53 35.08
N ILE A 197 2.74 9.22 34.84
CA ILE A 197 3.66 10.03 34.05
C ILE A 197 4.06 9.20 32.84
N VAL A 198 3.80 9.69 31.63
CA VAL A 198 4.10 8.95 30.40
C VAL A 198 5.61 8.80 30.21
N ASN A 199 6.07 7.57 29.99
CA ASN A 199 7.42 7.28 29.53
C ASN A 199 7.39 7.23 28.00
N GLU A 200 7.75 8.33 27.35
CA GLU A 200 7.66 8.47 25.89
C GLU A 200 8.50 7.42 25.15
N ALA A 201 9.73 7.20 25.59
CA ALA A 201 10.66 6.24 24.97
C ALA A 201 10.15 4.80 25.06
N GLU A 202 9.51 4.42 26.16
CA GLU A 202 8.96 3.09 26.33
C GLU A 202 7.61 2.92 25.65
N THR A 203 6.76 3.94 25.68
CA THR A 203 5.46 3.94 24.98
C THR A 203 5.67 3.74 23.49
N GLU A 204 6.69 4.39 22.91
CA GLU A 204 7.05 4.21 21.51
C GLU A 204 7.46 2.76 21.18
N ARG A 205 8.20 2.09 22.08
CA ARG A 205 8.59 0.68 21.90
C ARG A 205 7.39 -0.26 21.93
N ILE A 206 6.46 -0.03 22.86
CA ILE A 206 5.23 -0.80 22.98
C ILE A 206 4.35 -0.59 21.74
N ASP A 207 4.12 0.65 21.33
CA ASP A 207 3.30 0.97 20.16
C ASP A 207 3.91 0.45 18.85
N LYS A 208 5.24 0.46 18.72
CA LYS A 208 5.93 -0.17 17.59
C LYS A 208 5.66 -1.68 17.56
N THR A 209 5.69 -2.35 18.70
CA THR A 209 5.51 -3.80 18.79
C THR A 209 4.05 -4.18 18.51
N GLU A 210 3.09 -3.50 19.13
CA GLU A 210 1.65 -3.74 18.94
C GLU A 210 1.17 -3.39 17.52
N ALA A 211 1.73 -2.36 16.88
CA ALA A 211 1.37 -1.98 15.52
C ALA A 211 1.93 -2.92 14.44
N ILE A 212 2.94 -3.73 14.76
CA ILE A 212 3.49 -4.76 13.86
C ILE A 212 2.63 -6.03 13.90
N GLU A 213 1.93 -6.28 15.01
CA GLU A 213 1.36 -7.60 15.31
C GLU A 213 -0.11 -7.82 14.87
N LYS A 214 -0.81 -6.81 14.38
CA LYS A 214 -2.17 -6.98 13.83
C LYS A 214 -2.12 -7.05 12.31
N PRO A 215 -2.00 -8.25 11.70
CA PRO A 215 -2.14 -8.37 10.25
C PRO A 215 -3.54 -7.87 9.88
N GLY A 216 -3.60 -6.82 9.07
CA GLY A 216 -4.86 -6.33 8.51
C GLY A 216 -5.58 -7.43 7.70
N PHE A 217 -6.78 -7.14 7.18
CA PHE A 217 -7.57 -8.10 6.38
C PHE A 217 -6.73 -8.83 5.30
N PHE A 218 -5.80 -8.10 4.64
CA PHE A 218 -4.87 -8.63 3.62
C PHE A 218 -3.58 -9.29 4.16
N GLY A 219 -3.42 -9.43 5.47
CA GLY A 219 -2.32 -10.17 6.11
C GLY A 219 -2.79 -11.43 6.83
N SER A 220 -4.10 -11.69 6.90
CA SER A 220 -4.67 -12.84 7.59
C SER A 220 -5.06 -13.97 6.62
N TRP A 221 -4.94 -15.22 7.07
CA TRP A 221 -5.39 -16.39 6.31
C TRP A 221 -6.90 -16.35 5.98
N LYS A 222 -7.70 -15.70 6.83
CA LYS A 222 -9.13 -15.48 6.59
C LYS A 222 -9.38 -14.63 5.34
N GLY A 223 -8.51 -13.64 5.06
CA GLY A 223 -8.59 -12.82 3.84
C GLY A 223 -8.28 -13.63 2.57
N ALA A 224 -7.25 -14.47 2.60
CA ALA A 224 -6.88 -15.34 1.48
C ALA A 224 -7.98 -16.38 1.17
N LEU A 225 -8.61 -16.94 2.20
CA LEU A 225 -9.72 -17.88 2.07
C LEU A 225 -10.94 -17.23 1.42
N VAL A 226 -11.36 -16.05 1.89
CA VAL A 226 -12.53 -15.32 1.37
C VAL A 226 -12.32 -14.95 -0.11
N MET A 227 -11.13 -14.47 -0.47
CA MET A 227 -10.80 -14.12 -1.86
C MET A 227 -10.79 -15.35 -2.78
N SER A 228 -10.34 -16.50 -2.28
CA SER A 228 -10.38 -17.76 -3.02
C SER A 228 -11.81 -18.24 -3.24
N ILE A 229 -12.67 -18.18 -2.22
CA ILE A 229 -14.09 -18.57 -2.33
C ILE A 229 -14.82 -17.67 -3.33
N LEU A 230 -14.60 -16.35 -3.30
CA LEU A 230 -15.18 -15.41 -4.27
C LEU A 230 -14.71 -15.70 -5.70
N GLY A 231 -13.43 -16.03 -5.89
CA GLY A 231 -12.89 -16.48 -7.18
C GLY A 231 -13.57 -17.76 -7.68
N PHE A 232 -13.71 -18.77 -6.82
CA PHE A 232 -14.37 -20.03 -7.15
C PHE A 232 -15.86 -19.86 -7.47
N ALA A 233 -16.60 -19.11 -6.66
CA ALA A 233 -18.02 -18.87 -6.88
C ALA A 233 -18.27 -18.18 -8.23
N ARG A 234 -17.42 -17.21 -8.56
CA ARG A 234 -17.52 -16.47 -9.82
C ARG A 234 -17.14 -17.32 -11.03
N PHE A 235 -16.08 -18.14 -10.90
CA PHE A 235 -15.68 -19.12 -11.90
C PHE A 235 -16.76 -20.18 -12.12
N ALA A 236 -17.41 -20.67 -11.06
CA ALA A 236 -18.51 -21.63 -11.17
C ALA A 236 -19.75 -21.05 -11.86
N MET A 237 -20.05 -19.76 -11.65
CA MET A 237 -21.21 -19.10 -12.26
C MET A 237 -21.00 -18.69 -13.72
N ARG A 238 -19.77 -18.33 -14.12
CA ARG A 238 -19.49 -17.73 -15.44
C ARG A 238 -18.43 -18.46 -16.27
N GLY A 239 -17.84 -19.52 -15.75
CA GLY A 239 -16.83 -20.32 -16.45
C GLY A 239 -15.56 -19.52 -16.79
N LEU A 240 -14.91 -19.94 -17.87
CA LEU A 240 -13.70 -19.32 -18.42
C LEU A 240 -13.96 -17.98 -19.13
N ASP A 241 -15.22 -17.64 -19.38
CA ASP A 241 -15.63 -16.43 -20.11
C ASP A 241 -15.63 -15.17 -19.23
N ASP A 242 -15.48 -15.31 -17.91
CA ASP A 242 -15.22 -14.17 -17.00
C ASP A 242 -13.70 -14.07 -16.72
N PRO A 243 -12.97 -13.24 -17.48
CA PRO A 243 -11.52 -13.09 -17.31
C PRO A 243 -11.14 -12.56 -15.93
N PHE A 244 -12.04 -11.83 -15.25
CA PHE A 244 -11.80 -11.43 -13.87
C PHE A 244 -11.95 -12.62 -12.91
N GLY A 245 -12.95 -13.49 -13.13
CA GLY A 245 -13.14 -14.72 -12.35
C GLY A 245 -11.89 -15.60 -12.35
N VAL A 246 -11.29 -15.83 -13.52
CA VAL A 246 -10.07 -16.64 -13.68
C VAL A 246 -8.87 -15.98 -12.98
N VAL A 247 -8.72 -14.66 -13.07
CA VAL A 247 -7.63 -13.92 -12.41
C VAL A 247 -7.79 -13.94 -10.89
N PHE A 248 -9.00 -13.74 -10.36
CA PHE A 248 -9.26 -13.81 -8.92
C PHE A 248 -9.09 -15.23 -8.37
N LEU A 249 -9.47 -16.25 -9.14
CA LEU A 249 -9.23 -17.65 -8.80
C LEU A 249 -7.72 -17.95 -8.72
N ALA A 250 -6.95 -17.57 -9.73
CA ALA A 250 -5.50 -17.81 -9.78
C ALA A 250 -4.74 -17.06 -8.68
N LEU A 251 -5.06 -15.78 -8.46
CA LEU A 251 -4.46 -14.96 -7.40
C LEU A 251 -4.88 -15.43 -6.00
N GLY A 252 -6.15 -15.81 -5.82
CA GLY A 252 -6.67 -16.36 -4.57
C GLY A 252 -6.00 -17.67 -4.20
N LEU A 253 -5.97 -18.63 -5.12
CA LEU A 253 -5.31 -19.93 -4.93
C LEU A 253 -3.82 -19.78 -4.68
N GLY A 254 -3.11 -18.97 -5.49
CA GLY A 254 -1.68 -18.73 -5.30
C GLY A 254 -1.38 -18.12 -3.93
N TRP A 255 -2.20 -17.16 -3.49
CA TRP A 255 -2.05 -16.54 -2.17
C TRP A 255 -2.38 -17.51 -1.03
N LEU A 256 -3.43 -18.34 -1.18
CA LEU A 256 -3.80 -19.35 -0.19
C LEU A 256 -2.69 -20.39 -0.01
N VAL A 257 -2.05 -20.83 -1.10
CA VAL A 257 -0.91 -21.76 -1.06
C VAL A 257 0.29 -21.15 -0.32
N ILE A 258 0.60 -19.88 -0.57
CA ILE A 258 1.70 -19.16 0.11
C ILE A 258 1.40 -19.04 1.63
N VAL A 259 0.16 -18.74 2.00
CA VAL A 259 -0.23 -18.62 3.41
C VAL A 259 -0.22 -19.99 4.11
N LEU A 260 -0.67 -21.06 3.44
CA LEU A 260 -0.65 -22.41 4.01
C LEU A 260 0.77 -22.98 4.14
N THR A 261 1.65 -22.70 3.18
CA THR A 261 3.06 -23.15 3.25
C THR A 261 3.87 -22.39 4.30
N SER A 262 3.66 -21.07 4.43
CA SER A 262 4.31 -20.27 5.49
C SER A 262 3.86 -20.64 6.91
N ARG A 263 2.63 -21.16 7.08
CA ARG A 263 2.12 -21.61 8.39
C ARG A 263 2.72 -22.94 8.88
N LYS A 264 3.27 -23.76 7.98
CA LYS A 264 3.90 -25.06 8.33
C LYS A 264 5.35 -24.90 8.81
N SER A 265 5.93 -23.71 8.62
CA SER A 265 7.33 -23.40 8.94
C SER A 265 7.51 -22.65 10.28
N ASN A 266 6.41 -22.34 10.98
CA ASN A 266 6.38 -21.82 12.36
C ASN A 266 5.68 -22.85 13.26
#